data_AF-A0A930XS33-F1
#
_entry.id   AF-A0A930XS33-F1
#
_cell.length_a   1.000
_cell.length_b   1.000
_cell.length_c   1.000
_cell.angle_alpha   90.00
_cell.angle_beta   90.00
_cell.angle_gamma   90.00
#
_symmetry.space_group_name_H-M   'P 1'
#
loop_
_entity.id
_entity.type
_entity.pdbx_description
1 polymer ?
#
loop_
_entity_poly.entity_id
_entity_poly.type
_entity_poly.pdbx_seq_one_letter_code
_entity_poly.pdbx_strand_id
1 'polypeptide(L)' 'MNAFRWFEKTMQFLSEGATRIFSPADDDYPPTGPQPFEGDIQRRRPAGRDKLP' A
#
# COMPACT_ATOMS: atom_id res chain seq x y z
N MET A 1 28.95 4.11 23.74
CA MET A 1 28.64 3.59 25.09
C MET A 1 27.23 4.05 25.49
N ASN A 2 26.44 3.14 26.08
CA ASN A 2 25.08 3.23 26.65
C ASN A 2 23.98 4.02 25.91
N ALA A 3 24.18 5.30 25.61
CA ALA A 3 23.19 6.13 24.89
C ALA A 3 22.92 5.60 23.47
N PHE A 4 23.98 5.20 22.76
CA PHE A 4 23.87 4.61 21.42
C PHE A 4 23.07 3.30 21.42
N ARG A 5 23.31 2.43 22.41
CA ARG A 5 22.57 1.17 22.56
C ARG A 5 21.09 1.38 22.91
N TRP A 6 20.77 2.44 23.67
CA TRP A 6 19.38 2.79 23.98
C TRP A 6 18.65 3.32 22.73
N PHE A 7 19.34 4.13 21.91
CA PHE A 7 18.82 4.61 20.64
C PHE A 7 18.55 3.46 19.65
N GLU A 8 19.49 2.53 19.49
CA GLU A 8 19.33 1.34 18.64
C GLU A 8 18.09 0.52 19.04
N LYS A 9 17.92 0.24 20.34
CA LYS A 9 16.76 -0.50 20.86
C LYS A 9 15.44 0.22 20.61
N THR A 10 15.44 1.55 20.77
CA THR A 10 14.24 2.37 20.54
C THR A 10 13.86 2.37 19.05
N MET A 11 14.85 2.54 18.17
CA MET A 11 14.63 2.48 16.72
C MET A 11 14.17 1.09 16.27
N GLN A 12 14.69 0.02 16.86
CA GLN A 12 14.25 -1.34 16.59
C GLN A 12 12.78 -1.55 17.00
N PHE A 13 12.37 -1.10 18.18
CA PHE A 13 10.97 -1.21 18.62
C PHE A 13 10.01 -0.42 17.71
N LEU A 14 10.40 0.79 17.31
CA LEU A 14 9.58 1.61 16.41
C LEU A 14 9.51 1.03 15.00
N SER A 15 10.61 0.47 14.47
CA SER A 15 10.63 -0.12 13.13
C SER A 15 9.82 -1.41 13.05
N GLU A 16 9.82 -2.23 14.11
CA GLU A 16 8.96 -3.42 14.20
C GLU A 16 7.47 -3.05 14.16
N GLY A 17 7.06 -2.02 14.91
CA GLY A 17 5.69 -1.51 14.89
C GLY A 17 5.29 -0.88 13.54
N ALA A 18 6.17 -0.05 12.97
CA ALA A 18 5.96 0.55 11.66
C ALA A 18 5.86 -0.50 10.55
N THR A 19 6.69 -1.55 10.61
CA THR A 19 6.61 -2.67 9.68
C THR A 19 5.28 -3.41 9.83
N ARG A 20 4.78 -3.61 11.05
CA ARG A 20 3.46 -4.23 11.23
C ARG A 20 2.32 -3.41 10.62
N ILE A 21 2.32 -2.09 10.77
CA ILE A 21 1.21 -1.21 10.32
C ILE A 21 1.30 -0.87 8.83
N PHE A 22 2.51 -0.68 8.32
CA PHE A 22 2.76 -0.21 6.95
C PHE A 22 3.46 -1.26 6.08
N SER A 23 3.56 -2.51 6.53
CA SER A 23 4.06 -3.57 5.65
C SER A 23 3.09 -3.75 4.49
N PRO A 24 3.61 -4.04 3.29
CA PRO A 24 2.78 -4.47 2.15
C PRO A 24 2.07 -5.81 2.38
N ALA A 25 2.22 -6.44 3.55
CA ALA A 25 1.88 -7.82 3.81
C ALA A 25 0.43 -8.05 4.27
N ASP A 26 -0.35 -7.00 4.48
CA ASP A 26 -1.81 -7.09 4.71
C ASP A 26 -2.62 -6.99 3.41
N ASP A 27 -1.98 -7.17 2.25
CA ASP A 27 -2.69 -7.49 1.00
C ASP A 27 -3.03 -8.98 1.00
N ASP A 28 -3.91 -9.39 1.91
CA ASP A 28 -4.50 -10.73 1.99
C ASP A 28 -5.58 -10.90 0.90
N TYR A 29 -5.39 -10.22 -0.25
CA TYR A 29 -6.22 -10.42 -1.41
C TYR A 29 -5.97 -11.84 -1.91
N PRO A 30 -7.01 -12.68 -1.97
CA PRO A 30 -6.81 -14.06 -2.33
C PRO A 30 -6.21 -14.12 -3.73
N PRO A 31 -5.12 -14.90 -3.95
CA PRO A 31 -4.57 -15.11 -5.28
C PRO A 31 -5.59 -15.77 -6.22
N THR A 32 -6.63 -16.39 -5.64
CA THR A 32 -7.77 -16.98 -6.31
C THR A 32 -9.07 -16.67 -5.57
N GLY A 33 -9.94 -15.97 -6.25
CA GLY A 33 -11.33 -15.73 -5.88
C GLY A 33 -12.00 -15.10 -7.09
N PRO A 34 -13.29 -15.32 -7.34
CA PRO A 34 -13.96 -14.53 -8.35
C PRO A 34 -13.85 -13.08 -7.91
N GLN A 35 -13.11 -12.25 -8.64
CA GLN A 35 -13.27 -10.80 -8.53
C GLN A 35 -14.74 -10.54 -8.85
N PRO A 36 -15.59 -10.07 -7.91
CA PRO A 36 -16.93 -9.69 -8.26
C PRO A 36 -16.84 -8.32 -8.94
N PHE A 37 -16.36 -8.31 -10.18
CA PHE A 37 -16.61 -7.21 -11.10
C PHE A 37 -17.63 -7.69 -12.13
N GLU A 38 -18.89 -7.74 -11.71
CA GLU A 38 -20.07 -7.78 -12.59
C GLU A 38 -20.51 -6.36 -13.01
N GLY A 39 -19.60 -5.38 -12.91
CA GLY A 39 -19.84 -4.04 -13.41
C GLY A 39 -19.45 -3.94 -14.87
N ASP A 40 -20.22 -3.20 -15.68
CA ASP A 40 -19.73 -2.75 -16.98
C ASP A 40 -18.47 -1.91 -16.74
N ILE A 41 -17.38 -2.18 -17.47
CA ILE A 41 -16.14 -1.40 -17.36
C ILE A 41 -16.54 0.06 -17.64
N GLN A 42 -16.51 0.91 -16.61
CA GLN A 42 -16.72 2.35 -16.78
C GLN A 42 -15.71 2.82 -17.83
N ARG A 43 -16.23 3.08 -19.03
CA ARG A 43 -15.46 3.38 -20.23
C ARG A 43 -14.48 4.49 -19.86
N ARG A 44 -13.18 4.16 -19.77
CA ARG A 44 -12.15 5.19 -19.50
C ARG A 44 -12.36 6.31 -20.51
N ARG A 45 -12.57 7.53 -20.00
CA ARG A 45 -12.62 8.72 -20.85
C ARG A 45 -11.27 8.83 -21.55
N PRO A 46 -11.20 8.76 -22.88
CA PRO A 46 -9.92 8.91 -23.57
C PRO A 46 -9.38 10.31 -23.27
N ALA A 47 -8.13 10.36 -22.79
CA ALA A 47 -7.38 11.60 -22.64
C ALA A 47 -7.26 12.25 -24.02
N GLY A 48 -7.74 13.48 -24.18
CA GLY A 48 -7.66 14.19 -25.46
C GLY A 48 -8.95 14.85 -25.95
N ARG A 49 -10.02 14.93 -25.16
CA ARG A 49 -11.21 15.77 -25.50
C ARG A 49 -11.12 17.21 -24.99
N ASP A 50 -9.96 17.59 -24.50
CA ASP A 50 -9.58 18.89 -24.00
C ASP A 50 -8.87 19.74 -25.08
N LYS A 51 -8.72 19.20 -26.29
CA LYS A 51 -8.21 19.91 -27.47
C LYS A 51 -9.06 19.64 -28.72
N LEU A 52 -10.28 20.16 -28.73
CA LEU A 52 -10.97 20.52 -29.99
C LEU A 52 -11.25 22.03 -29.95
N PRO A 53 -11.13 22.72 -31.09
CA PRO A 53 -11.16 24.19 -31.18
C PRO A 53 -12.48 24.80 -30.70
#